data_AF-A0A844MZ46-F1
#
_entry.id   AF-A0A844MZ46-F1
#
_cell.length_a   1.000
_cell.length_b   1.000
_cell.length_c   1.000
_cell.angle_alpha   90.00
_cell.angle_beta   90.00
_cell.angle_gamma   90.00
#
_symmetry.space_group_name_H-M   'P 1'
#
loop_
_entity.id
_entity.type
_entity.pdbx_description
1 polymer ?
#
loop_
_entity_poly.entity_id
_entity_poly.type
_entity_poly.pdbx_seq_one_letter_code
_entity_poly.pdbx_strand_id
1 'polypeptide(L)'
;MQSIKVRSLVGSDGVLHLDIPVGMADKEVEVMVIYQPLESSPQQKTPEELGWPPDFFEQTAGALQDDPLIRYPQGEYEEREPLE
;
A
#
# COMPACT_ATOMS: atom_id res chain seq x y z
N MET A 1 -4.50 32.04 6.29
CA MET A 1 -5.14 30.75 5.95
C MET A 1 -4.50 29.68 6.80
N GLN A 2 -5.21 29.11 7.77
CA GLN A 2 -4.71 27.97 8.56
C GLN A 2 -5.40 26.71 8.06
N SER A 3 -4.63 25.64 7.82
CA SER A 3 -5.15 24.35 7.41
C SER A 3 -5.06 23.35 8.56
N ILE A 4 -6.14 22.63 8.80
CA ILE A 4 -6.24 21.61 9.86
C ILE A 4 -6.57 20.29 9.17
N LYS A 5 -5.72 19.28 9.35
CA LYS A 5 -5.93 17.94 8.78
C LYS A 5 -6.66 17.08 9.82
N VAL A 6 -7.94 16.82 9.60
CA VAL A 6 -8.78 15.97 10.45
C VAL A 6 -9.12 14.69 9.69
N ARG A 7 -8.95 13.52 10.34
CA ARG A 7 -9.42 12.23 9.82
C ARG A 7 -10.53 11.75 10.75
N SER A 8 -11.75 11.66 10.23
CA SER A 8 -12.93 11.19 10.97
C SER A 8 -13.70 10.18 10.12
N LEU A 9 -14.40 9.26 10.77
CA LEU A 9 -15.27 8.30 10.11
C LEU A 9 -16.65 8.93 9.95
N VAL A 10 -17.26 8.78 8.76
CA VAL A 10 -18.64 9.20 8.53
C VAL A 10 -19.56 8.33 9.38
N GLY A 11 -20.48 8.97 10.11
CA GLY A 11 -21.45 8.26 10.94
C GLY A 11 -22.35 7.35 10.11
N SER A 12 -23.02 6.41 10.78
CA SER A 12 -24.03 5.55 10.13
C SER A 12 -25.23 6.31 9.57
N ASP A 13 -25.38 7.57 9.95
CA ASP A 13 -26.35 8.55 9.45
C ASP A 13 -25.89 9.26 8.17
N GLY A 14 -24.65 9.04 7.72
CA GLY A 14 -24.07 9.69 6.56
C GLY A 14 -23.52 11.09 6.84
N VAL A 15 -23.37 11.50 8.10
CA VAL A 15 -22.89 12.83 8.49
C VAL A 15 -21.43 12.77 8.94
N LEU A 16 -20.61 13.70 8.41
CA LEU A 16 -19.23 13.91 8.85
C LEU A 16 -19.20 14.99 9.95
N HIS A 17 -18.97 14.57 11.20
CA HIS A 17 -18.78 15.49 12.31
C HIS A 17 -17.33 16.01 12.36
N LEU A 18 -17.17 17.34 12.32
CA LEU A 18 -15.88 18.03 12.40
C LEU A 18 -15.88 19.00 13.58
N ASP A 19 -15.05 18.74 14.59
CA ASP A 19 -14.77 19.68 15.67
C ASP A 19 -13.53 20.52 15.30
N ILE A 20 -13.75 21.80 14.98
CA ILE A 20 -12.69 22.73 14.60
C ILE A 20 -12.38 23.65 15.79
N PRO A 21 -11.30 23.42 16.57
CA PRO A 21 -10.93 24.31 17.66
C PRO A 21 -10.40 25.63 17.09
N VAL A 22 -11.21 26.68 17.16
CA VAL A 22 -10.86 28.01 16.62
C VAL A 22 -10.16 28.93 17.63
N GLY A 23 -10.16 28.60 18.93
CA GLY A 23 -9.45 29.36 19.97
C GLY A 23 -9.85 30.85 20.08
N MET A 24 -10.98 31.23 19.50
CA MET A 24 -11.48 32.59 19.42
C MET A 24 -12.90 32.64 19.98
N ALA A 25 -13.19 33.64 20.80
CA ALA A 25 -14.52 33.95 21.30
C ALA A 25 -15.04 35.22 20.61
N ASP A 26 -16.35 35.30 20.40
CA ASP A 26 -17.09 36.48 19.91
C ASP A 26 -16.58 37.05 18.57
N LYS A 27 -16.20 36.16 17.64
CA LYS A 27 -15.79 36.54 16.28
C LYS A 27 -16.53 35.72 15.24
N GLU A 28 -16.95 36.41 14.18
CA GLU A 28 -17.51 35.77 12.99
C GLU A 28 -16.38 35.17 12.16
N VAL A 29 -16.58 33.93 11.70
CA VAL A 29 -15.59 33.18 10.94
C VAL A 29 -16.28 32.54 9.73
N GLU A 30 -15.78 32.84 8.55
CA GLU A 30 -16.16 32.15 7.31
C GLU A 30 -15.33 30.88 7.14
N VAL A 31 -15.98 29.75 6.88
CA VAL A 31 -15.34 28.43 6.77
C VAL A 31 -15.67 27.80 5.41
N MET A 32 -14.64 27.39 4.68
CA MET A 32 -14.78 26.60 3.45
C MET A 32 -14.25 25.18 3.71
N VAL A 33 -15.10 24.17 3.49
CA VAL A 33 -14.77 22.76 3.71
C VAL A 33 -14.57 22.08 2.37
N ILE A 34 -13.39 21.49 2.17
CA ILE A 34 -13.07 20.64 1.02
C ILE A 34 -12.78 19.24 1.58
N TYR A 35 -13.50 18.23 1.10
CA TYR A 35 -13.29 16.85 1.51
C TYR A 35 -13.04 15.96 0.30
N GLN A 36 -12.24 14.91 0.51
CA GLN A 36 -12.01 13.87 -0.48
C GLN A 36 -12.36 12.54 0.19
N PRO A 37 -13.26 11.72 -0.40
CA PRO A 37 -13.50 10.38 0.11
C PRO A 37 -12.19 9.61 0.04
N LEU A 38 -11.80 9.00 1.16
CA LEU A 38 -10.73 8.02 1.15
C LEU A 38 -11.34 6.75 0.58
N GLU A 39 -10.93 6.36 -0.62
CA GLU A 39 -11.15 4.98 -1.04
C GLU A 39 -10.53 4.10 0.03
N SER A 40 -11.32 3.18 0.59
CA SER A 40 -10.80 2.12 1.43
C SER A 40 -9.61 1.55 0.69
N SER A 41 -8.41 1.66 1.27
CA SER A 41 -7.23 1.04 0.69
C SER A 41 -7.63 -0.38 0.29
N PRO A 42 -7.40 -0.80 -0.98
CA PRO A 42 -7.89 -2.08 -1.44
C PRO A 42 -7.50 -3.10 -0.39
N GLN A 43 -8.53 -3.78 0.13
CA GLN A 43 -8.39 -4.70 1.24
C GLN A 43 -7.18 -5.58 0.93
N GLN A 44 -6.16 -5.50 1.79
CA GLN A 44 -4.86 -6.07 1.46
C GLN A 44 -5.08 -7.58 1.29
N LYS A 45 -5.00 -8.04 0.03
CA LYS A 45 -5.28 -9.43 -0.32
C LYS A 45 -4.31 -10.32 0.43
N THR A 46 -4.82 -11.40 0.97
CA THR A 46 -4.03 -12.50 1.50
C THR A 46 -3.17 -13.11 0.39
N PRO A 47 -2.02 -13.74 0.72
CA PRO A 47 -1.23 -14.52 -0.23
C PRO A 47 -2.07 -15.52 -1.05
N GLU A 48 -3.03 -16.19 -0.43
CA GLU A 48 -3.91 -17.16 -1.06
C GLU A 48 -4.83 -16.52 -2.09
N GLU A 49 -5.37 -15.33 -1.79
CA GLU A 49 -6.15 -14.52 -2.75
C GLU A 49 -5.31 -13.99 -3.91
N LEU A 50 -3.98 -13.98 -3.76
CA LEU A 50 -3.02 -13.66 -4.81
C LEU A 50 -2.54 -14.91 -5.57
N GLY A 51 -3.06 -16.10 -5.23
CA GLY A 51 -2.77 -17.37 -5.91
C GLY A 51 -1.60 -18.16 -5.33
N TRP A 52 -1.06 -17.76 -4.17
CA TRP A 52 -0.03 -18.54 -3.51
C TRP A 52 -0.64 -19.75 -2.78
N PRO A 53 0.06 -20.89 -2.73
CA PRO A 53 -0.31 -21.99 -1.85
C PRO A 53 -0.33 -21.53 -0.38
N PRO A 54 -1.14 -22.17 0.48
CA PRO A 54 -1.10 -21.94 1.93
C PRO A 54 0.32 -22.12 2.48
N ASP A 55 0.70 -21.24 3.42
CA ASP A 55 1.99 -21.26 4.12
C ASP A 55 3.23 -21.17 3.20
N PHE A 56 3.07 -20.76 1.93
CA PHE A 56 4.15 -20.75 0.96
C PHE A 56 5.34 -19.92 1.44
N PHE A 57 5.11 -18.73 1.99
CA PHE A 57 6.18 -17.83 2.40
C PHE A 57 6.87 -18.33 3.67
N GLU A 58 6.12 -18.89 4.60
CA GLU A 58 6.60 -19.49 5.85
C GLU A 58 7.51 -20.69 5.58
N GLN A 59 7.18 -21.49 4.56
CA GLN A 59 7.96 -22.67 4.18
C GLN A 59 9.17 -22.35 3.29
N THR A 60 9.11 -21.28 2.50
CA THR A 60 10.15 -20.96 1.51
C THR A 60 11.12 -19.88 1.95
N ALA A 61 10.70 -18.97 2.85
CA ALA A 61 11.58 -17.94 3.38
C ALA A 61 12.76 -18.58 4.12
N GLY A 62 13.97 -18.31 3.65
CA GLY A 62 15.19 -18.86 4.26
C GLY A 62 15.53 -20.30 3.84
N ALA A 63 14.74 -20.96 2.98
CA ALA A 63 15.03 -22.33 2.50
C ALA A 63 16.37 -22.46 1.74
N LEU A 64 16.95 -21.32 1.30
CA LEU A 64 18.24 -21.25 0.62
C LEU A 64 19.32 -20.54 1.45
N GLN A 65 19.11 -20.35 2.76
CA GLN A 65 20.05 -19.62 3.62
C GLN A 65 21.46 -20.24 3.64
N ASP A 66 21.56 -21.56 3.51
CA ASP A 66 22.83 -22.30 3.53
C ASP A 66 23.49 -22.39 2.14
N ASP A 67 23.07 -21.57 1.18
CA ASP A 67 23.50 -21.58 -0.23
C ASP A 67 23.60 -23.01 -0.83
N PRO A 68 22.51 -23.81 -0.79
CA PRO A 68 22.54 -25.19 -1.26
C PRO A 68 22.61 -25.31 -2.80
N LEU A 69 22.56 -24.19 -3.52
CA LEU A 69 22.47 -24.18 -4.98
C LEU A 69 23.86 -24.34 -5.61
N ILE A 70 24.03 -25.41 -6.38
CA ILE A 70 25.25 -25.62 -7.16
C ILE A 70 25.02 -25.06 -8.57
N ARG A 71 25.85 -24.10 -8.97
CA ARG A 71 25.88 -23.64 -10.37
C ARG A 71 26.66 -24.64 -11.22
N TYR A 72 25.95 -25.38 -12.06
CA TYR A 72 26.56 -26.28 -13.04
C TYR A 72 27.25 -25.50 -14.18
N PRO A 73 28.23 -26.13 -14.89
CA PRO A 73 28.82 -25.55 -16.09
C PRO A 73 27.75 -25.18 -17.12
N GLN A 74 27.87 -23.99 -17.73
CA GLN A 74 26.86 -23.45 -18.66
C GLN A 74 27.00 -23.96 -20.10
N GLY A 75 27.98 -24.83 -20.37
CA GLY A 75 28.31 -25.28 -21.71
C GLY A 75 29.03 -24.22 -22.53
N GLU A 76 29.29 -24.55 -23.80
CA GLU A 76 29.85 -23.61 -24.78
C GLU A 76 28.74 -22.77 -25.42
N TYR A 77 29.06 -21.57 -25.85
CA TYR A 77 28.15 -20.74 -26.62
C TYR A 77 27.83 -21.37 -27.99
N GLU A 78 26.67 -21.01 -28.54
CA GLU A 78 26.36 -21.32 -29.94
C GLU A 78 27.27 -20.52 -30.89
N GLU A 79 27.75 -21.16 -31.95
CA GLU A 79 28.41 -20.47 -33.06
C GLU A 79 27.32 -19.79 -33.91
N ARG A 80 27.36 -18.45 -33.97
CA ARG A 80 26.42 -17.64 -34.77
C ARG A 80 27.10 -17.15 -36.03
N GLU A 81 26.34 -17.03 -37.12
CA GLU A 81 26.83 -16.39 -38.33
C GLU A 81 27.18 -14.91 -38.09
N PRO A 82 28.24 -14.38 -38.74
CA PRO A 82 28.57 -12.97 -38.67
C PRO A 82 27.44 -12.12 -39.25
N LEU A 83 27.24 -10.92 -38.68
CA LEU A 83 26.28 -9.96 -39.21
C LEU A 83 26.84 -9.35 -40.51
N GLU A 84 26.05 -9.36 -41.58
CA GLU A 84 26.32 -8.65 -42.86
C GLU A 84 26.03 -7.15 -42.78
#